data_AF-A0A1F8M7B7-F1
#
_entry.id   AF-A0A1F8M7B7-F1
#
_cell.length_a   1.000
_cell.length_b   1.000
_cell.length_c   1.000
_cell.angle_alpha   90.00
_cell.angle_beta   90.00
_cell.angle_gamma   90.00
#
_symmetry.space_group_name_H-M   'P 1'
#
loop_
_entity.id
_entity.type
_entity.pdbx_description
1 polymer ?
#
loop_
_entity_poly.entity_id
_entity_poly.type
_entity_poly.pdbx_seq_one_letter_code
_entity_poly.pdbx_strand_id
1 'polypeptide(L)'
;MPKKLSDDEIREIATHRVRRRRGFYAHLTAYILVNLMLVAIWYFTGHGYFWPGWVMLFWGIGLVFNAVAVFAKGDIGSERAAIEKEIDKIKKSGF
;
A
#
# COMPACT_ATOMS: atom_id res chain seq x y z
N MET A 1 7.55 25.16 -29.94
CA MET A 1 6.96 25.42 -28.61
C MET A 1 7.17 24.18 -27.75
N PRO A 2 7.87 24.24 -26.62
CA PRO A 2 7.99 23.08 -25.74
C PRO A 2 6.60 22.72 -25.22
N LYS A 3 6.13 21.50 -25.53
CA LYS A 3 4.85 20.97 -25.09
C LYS A 3 4.90 20.85 -23.57
N LYS A 4 4.37 21.85 -22.86
CA LYS A 4 4.12 21.75 -21.42
C LYS A 4 3.23 20.52 -21.22
N LEU A 5 3.70 19.57 -20.42
CA LEU A 5 2.89 18.44 -19.91
C LEU A 5 1.52 18.99 -19.53
N SER A 6 0.46 18.41 -20.08
CA SER A 6 -0.91 18.89 -19.85
C SER A 6 -1.25 18.73 -18.38
N ASP A 7 -1.98 19.68 -17.78
CA ASP A 7 -2.42 19.61 -16.37
C ASP A 7 -3.17 18.29 -16.06
N ASP A 8 -3.73 17.65 -17.09
CA ASP A 8 -4.36 16.33 -17.03
C ASP A 8 -3.38 15.19 -16.74
N GLU A 9 -2.18 15.20 -17.33
CA GLU A 9 -1.12 14.19 -17.06
C GLU A 9 -0.60 14.33 -15.62
N ILE A 10 -0.50 15.57 -15.12
CA ILE A 10 -0.09 15.85 -13.73
C ILE A 10 -1.15 15.35 -12.74
N ARG A 11 -2.44 15.53 -13.05
CA ARG A 11 -3.56 15.03 -12.23
C ARG A 11 -3.66 13.51 -12.23
N GLU A 12 -3.38 12.86 -13.34
CA GLU A 12 -3.40 11.39 -13.44
C GLU A 12 -2.27 10.75 -12.63
N ILE A 13 -1.05 11.31 -12.70
CA ILE A 13 0.09 10.86 -11.89
C ILE A 13 -0.18 11.09 -10.39
N ALA A 14 -0.80 12.21 -10.02
CA ALA A 14 -1.14 12.51 -8.63
C ALA A 14 -2.24 11.58 -8.07
N THR A 15 -3.27 11.29 -8.85
CA THR A 15 -4.40 10.44 -8.42
C THR A 15 -4.03 8.96 -8.31
N HIS A 16 -3.17 8.45 -9.19
CA HIS A 16 -2.65 7.07 -9.10
C HIS A 16 -1.90 6.79 -7.80
N ARG A 17 -1.22 7.80 -7.24
CA ARG A 17 -0.44 7.67 -6.00
C ARG A 17 -1.30 7.61 -4.74
N VAL A 18 -2.48 8.23 -4.76
CA VAL A 18 -3.41 8.26 -3.62
C VAL A 18 -4.34 7.03 -3.61
N ARG A 19 -4.81 6.59 -4.78
CA ARG A 19 -5.81 5.51 -4.89
C ARG A 19 -5.27 4.14 -4.41
N ARG A 20 -3.97 3.89 -4.56
CA ARG A 20 -3.34 2.62 -4.18
C ARG A 20 -3.17 2.42 -2.67
N ARG A 21 -2.97 3.48 -1.89
CA ARG A 21 -2.90 3.38 -0.43
C ARG A 21 -4.23 2.96 0.18
N ARG A 22 -5.35 3.41 -0.42
CA ARG A 22 -6.71 3.12 0.03
C ARG A 22 -7.08 1.63 0.03
N GLY A 23 -6.62 0.87 -0.97
CA GLY A 23 -6.89 -0.58 -1.06
C GLY A 23 -6.20 -1.38 0.06
N PHE A 24 -4.98 -1.00 0.41
CA PHE A 24 -4.23 -1.64 1.49
C PHE A 24 -4.87 -1.41 2.87
N TYR A 25 -5.24 -0.17 3.19
CA TYR A 25 -5.89 0.13 4.46
C TYR A 25 -7.25 -0.58 4.61
N ALA A 26 -8.01 -0.74 3.51
CA ALA A 26 -9.26 -1.49 3.56
C ALA A 26 -9.05 -2.97 3.96
N HIS A 27 -8.04 -3.63 3.38
CA HIS A 27 -7.69 -5.00 3.73
C HIS A 27 -7.12 -5.13 5.15
N LEU A 28 -6.29 -4.17 5.59
CA LEU A 28 -5.77 -4.13 6.96
C LEU A 28 -6.89 -3.95 7.98
N THR A 29 -7.82 -3.03 7.76
CA THR A 29 -8.97 -2.80 8.66
C THR A 29 -9.88 -4.02 8.72
N ALA A 30 -10.17 -4.64 7.57
CA ALA A 30 -10.96 -5.86 7.54
C ALA A 30 -10.28 -7.00 8.30
N TYR A 31 -8.95 -7.17 8.14
CA TYR A 31 -8.17 -8.15 8.89
C TYR A 31 -8.29 -7.94 10.40
N ILE A 32 -8.13 -6.71 10.89
CA ILE A 32 -8.23 -6.41 12.32
C ILE A 32 -9.64 -6.72 12.85
N LEU A 33 -10.69 -6.27 12.16
CA LEU A 33 -12.08 -6.49 12.57
C LEU A 33 -12.45 -7.97 12.61
N VAL A 34 -12.10 -8.73 11.58
CA VAL A 34 -12.41 -10.16 11.49
C VAL A 34 -11.66 -10.95 12.57
N ASN A 35 -10.37 -10.67 12.80
CA ASN A 35 -9.61 -11.39 13.83
C ASN A 35 -10.10 -11.05 15.25
N LEU A 36 -10.45 -9.78 15.52
CA LEU A 36 -11.08 -9.40 16.79
C LEU A 36 -12.41 -10.14 16.99
N MET A 37 -13.23 -10.25 15.94
CA MET A 37 -14.48 -11.01 15.99
C MET A 37 -14.24 -12.50 16.25
N LEU A 38 -13.25 -13.12 15.59
CA LEU A 38 -12.90 -14.54 15.79
C LEU A 38 -12.40 -14.81 17.22
N VAL A 39 -11.54 -13.93 17.74
CA VAL A 39 -11.04 -14.01 19.12
C VAL A 39 -12.19 -13.80 20.10
N ALA A 40 -13.12 -12.87 19.84
CA ALA A 40 -14.30 -12.67 20.67
C ALA A 40 -15.22 -13.90 20.65
N ILE A 41 -15.47 -14.49 19.47
CA ILE A 41 -16.26 -15.72 19.35
C ILE A 41 -15.62 -16.83 20.18
N TRP A 42 -14.30 -17.06 20.00
CA TRP A 42 -13.55 -17.99 20.84
C TRP A 42 -13.81 -17.67 22.32
N TYR A 43 -13.68 -16.38 22.72
CA TYR A 43 -13.83 -15.90 24.11
C TYR A 43 -15.14 -16.28 24.75
N PHE A 44 -16.23 -16.08 24.02
CA PHE A 44 -17.56 -16.37 24.53
C PHE A 44 -17.98 -17.83 24.35
N THR A 45 -17.24 -18.66 23.61
CA THR A 45 -17.57 -20.09 23.39
C THR A 45 -16.88 -21.08 24.33
N GLY A 46 -16.15 -20.62 25.35
CA GLY A 46 -15.77 -21.48 26.50
C GLY A 46 -14.45 -22.28 26.36
N HIS A 47 -13.58 -21.85 25.45
CA HIS A 47 -12.12 -22.12 25.39
C HIS A 47 -11.59 -23.54 25.70
N GLY A 48 -11.90 -24.47 24.79
CA GLY A 48 -10.96 -25.52 24.41
C GLY A 48 -9.81 -24.97 23.53
N TYR A 49 -9.40 -25.73 22.51
CA TYR A 49 -8.26 -25.38 21.62
C TYR A 49 -8.40 -24.00 20.93
N PHE A 50 -7.30 -23.22 20.88
CA PHE A 50 -7.27 -21.84 20.38
C PHE A 50 -7.38 -21.75 18.86
N TRP A 51 -8.61 -21.81 18.37
CA TRP A 51 -8.87 -21.90 16.94
C TRP A 51 -8.67 -20.71 16.01
N PRO A 52 -8.76 -19.48 16.51
CA PRO A 52 -8.39 -18.32 15.73
C PRO A 52 -6.90 -18.29 15.34
N GLY A 53 -6.03 -19.03 16.04
CA GLY A 53 -4.57 -18.96 15.89
C GLY A 53 -4.06 -19.24 14.48
N TRP A 54 -4.47 -20.33 13.85
CA TRP A 54 -4.00 -20.68 12.51
C TRP A 54 -4.69 -19.86 11.42
N VAL A 55 -5.93 -19.42 11.66
CA VAL A 55 -6.62 -18.49 10.76
C VAL A 55 -5.83 -17.18 10.69
N MET A 56 -5.44 -16.64 11.85
CA MET A 56 -4.54 -15.48 11.96
C MET A 56 -3.21 -15.70 11.25
N LEU A 57 -2.62 -16.90 11.38
CA LEU A 57 -1.33 -17.24 10.77
C LEU A 57 -1.40 -17.27 9.24
N PHE A 58 -2.35 -18.02 8.67
CA PHE A 58 -2.51 -18.13 7.21
C PHE A 58 -2.87 -16.80 6.56
N TRP A 59 -3.84 -16.09 7.13
CA TRP A 59 -4.23 -14.79 6.60
C TRP A 59 -3.18 -13.70 6.87
N GLY A 60 -2.48 -13.76 8.00
CA GLY A 60 -1.43 -12.80 8.35
C GLY A 60 -0.29 -12.80 7.34
N ILE A 61 0.10 -13.98 6.84
CA ILE A 61 1.12 -14.11 5.79
C ILE A 61 0.68 -13.36 4.52
N GLY A 62 -0.55 -13.56 4.06
CA GLY A 62 -1.09 -12.88 2.87
C GLY A 62 -1.11 -11.35 3.03
N LEU A 63 -1.42 -10.87 4.23
CA LEU A 63 -1.41 -9.44 4.55
C LEU A 63 0.01 -8.85 4.54
N VAL A 64 1.00 -9.57 5.08
CA VAL A 64 2.41 -9.16 5.06
C VAL A 64 2.91 -9.02 3.62
N PHE A 65 2.61 -9.98 2.74
CA PHE A 65 2.97 -9.86 1.33
C PHE A 65 2.31 -8.64 0.66
N ASN A 66 1.04 -8.36 0.99
CA ASN A 66 0.33 -7.19 0.48
C ASN A 66 0.97 -5.88 0.99
N ALA A 67 1.34 -5.84 2.27
CA ALA A 67 2.06 -4.72 2.88
C ALA A 67 3.41 -4.49 2.18
N VAL A 68 4.24 -5.53 2.06
CA VAL A 68 5.54 -5.45 1.37
C VAL A 68 5.35 -4.98 -0.06
N ALA A 69 4.36 -5.46 -0.80
CA ALA A 69 4.10 -5.02 -2.17
C ALA A 69 3.70 -3.53 -2.27
N VAL A 70 2.99 -3.01 -1.28
CA VAL A 70 2.55 -1.59 -1.24
C VAL A 70 3.69 -0.68 -0.80
N PHE A 71 4.45 -1.07 0.23
CA PHE A 71 5.57 -0.28 0.75
C PHE A 71 6.79 -0.32 -0.19
N ALA A 72 7.17 -1.49 -0.73
CA ALA A 72 8.28 -1.60 -1.67
C ALA A 72 8.02 -0.83 -2.98
N LYS A 73 6.77 -0.85 -3.49
CA LYS A 73 6.41 -0.01 -4.66
C LYS A 73 6.35 1.48 -4.32
N GLY A 74 6.05 1.83 -3.07
CA GLY A 74 6.03 3.20 -2.57
C GLY A 74 7.42 3.85 -2.61
N ASP A 75 8.43 3.12 -2.15
CA ASP A 75 9.85 3.56 -2.17
C ASP A 75 10.39 3.67 -3.58
N ILE A 76 10.27 2.61 -4.40
CA ILE A 76 10.75 2.59 -5.78
C ILE A 76 10.13 3.73 -6.61
N GLY A 77 8.84 4.03 -6.39
CA GLY A 77 8.16 5.13 -7.08
C GLY A 77 8.57 6.52 -6.59
N SER A 78 9.12 6.66 -5.39
CA SER A 78 9.67 7.92 -4.87
C SER A 78 11.08 8.17 -5.39
N GLU A 79 11.88 7.12 -5.44
CA GLU A 79 13.26 7.13 -5.91
C GLU A 79 13.33 7.44 -7.41
N ARG A 80 12.49 6.79 -8.23
CA ARG A 80 12.38 7.10 -9.67
C ARG A 80 12.00 8.56 -9.94
N ALA A 81 11.06 9.11 -9.15
CA ALA A 81 10.63 10.49 -9.31
C ALA A 81 11.71 11.51 -8.91
N ALA A 82 12.59 11.15 -7.96
CA ALA A 82 13.75 11.96 -7.59
C ALA A 82 14.83 11.93 -8.69
N ILE A 83 15.11 10.76 -9.26
CA ILE A 83 16.08 10.58 -10.35
C ILE A 83 15.65 11.37 -11.60
N GLU A 84 14.38 11.32 -11.98
CA GLU A 84 13.85 12.08 -13.12
C GLU A 84 14.05 13.58 -12.93
N LYS A 85 13.80 14.11 -11.73
CA LYS A 85 14.02 15.54 -11.41
C LYS A 85 15.47 15.97 -11.53
N GLU A 86 16.43 15.11 -11.14
CA GLU A 86 17.85 15.41 -11.27
C GLU A 86 18.30 15.38 -12.74
N ILE A 87 17.83 14.41 -13.53
CA ILE A 87 18.11 14.36 -14.98
C ILE A 87 17.58 15.62 -15.68
N ASP A 88 16.39 16.08 -15.31
CA ASP A 88 15.76 17.26 -15.91
C ASP A 88 16.49 18.57 -15.55
N LYS A 89 17.04 18.66 -14.33
CA LYS A 89 17.93 19.77 -13.94
C LYS A 89 19.21 19.78 -14.78
N ILE A 90 19.86 18.63 -14.93
CA ILE A 90 21.11 18.50 -15.68
C ILE A 90 20.90 18.88 -17.15
N LYS A 91 19.78 18.44 -17.76
CA LYS A 91 19.41 18.86 -19.12
C LYS A 91 19.16 20.36 -19.27
N LYS A 92 18.61 21.02 -18.24
CA LYS A 92 18.36 22.47 -18.25
C LYS A 92 19.58 23.31 -17.91
N SER A 93 20.56 22.78 -17.18
CA SER A 93 21.81 23.47 -16.83
C SER A 93 22.94 23.22 -17.83
N GLY A 94 22.80 22.20 -18.69
CA GLY A 94 23.72 21.89 -19.79
C GLY A 94 23.39 22.58 -21.11
N PHE A 95 22.41 23.49 -21.11
CA PHE A 95 22.07 24.44 -22.17
C PHE A 95 22.14 25.86 -21.58
#